data_AF-G3NWC4-F1
#
_entry.id   AF-G3NWC4-F1
#
_cell.length_a   1.000
_cell.length_b   1.000
_cell.length_c   1.000
_cell.angle_alpha   90.00
_cell.angle_beta   90.00
_cell.angle_gamma   90.00
#
_symmetry.space_group_name_H-M   'P 1'
#
loop_
_entity.id
_entity.type
_entity.pdbx_description
1 polymer ?
#
loop_
_entity_poly.entity_id
_entity_poly.type
_entity_poly.pdbx_seq_one_letter_code
_entity_poly.pdbx_strand_id
1 'polypeptide(L)'
;MRRNFQNTELPGPPSHVSILVTSASSLYVVIKEPEGDAIGLITRYRVEWSTSASFKRILGSPQVLETKNPSYSIKGLTTVS
;
A
#
# COMPACT_ATOMS: atom_id res chain seq x y z
N MET A 1 -8.83 -23.07 -25.82
CA MET A 1 -8.22 -22.03 -24.96
C MET A 1 -9.28 -21.20 -24.19
N ARG A 2 -10.21 -21.84 -23.45
CA ARG A 2 -11.31 -21.12 -22.76
C ARG A 2 -11.53 -21.58 -21.29
N ARG A 3 -10.53 -22.21 -20.66
CA ARG A 3 -10.66 -22.76 -19.30
C ARG A 3 -9.79 -22.09 -18.22
N ASN A 4 -8.95 -21.12 -18.57
CA ASN A 4 -7.96 -20.56 -17.63
C ASN A 4 -8.32 -19.18 -17.04
N PHE A 5 -9.49 -18.61 -17.37
CA PHE A 5 -9.90 -17.29 -16.86
C PHE A 5 -10.91 -17.36 -15.70
N GLN A 6 -11.29 -18.56 -15.25
CA GLN A 6 -12.30 -18.72 -14.19
C GLN A 6 -11.77 -18.58 -12.77
N ASN A 7 -10.46 -18.39 -12.58
CA ASN A 7 -9.84 -18.39 -11.25
C ASN A 7 -8.80 -17.27 -11.04
N THR A 8 -9.03 -16.08 -11.61
CA THR A 8 -8.19 -14.92 -11.25
C THR A 8 -8.72 -14.35 -9.94
N GLU A 9 -8.25 -14.90 -8.82
CA GLU A 9 -8.53 -14.34 -7.51
C GLU A 9 -7.86 -12.97 -7.36
N LEU A 10 -8.53 -12.06 -6.66
CA LEU A 10 -7.92 -10.78 -6.31
C LEU A 10 -6.76 -11.03 -5.35
N PRO A 11 -5.68 -10.24 -5.42
CA PRO A 11 -4.63 -10.32 -4.42
C PRO A 11 -5.21 -10.02 -3.04
N GLY A 12 -4.77 -10.77 -2.04
CA GLY A 12 -5.07 -10.47 -0.64
C GLY A 12 -4.51 -9.12 -0.19
N PRO A 13 -4.85 -8.67 1.03
CA PRO A 13 -4.23 -7.48 1.62
C PRO A 13 -2.74 -7.74 1.91
N PRO A 14 -1.91 -6.69 2.02
CA PRO A 14 -0.54 -6.84 2.51
C PRO A 14 -0.49 -7.60 3.84
N SER A 15 0.46 -8.52 4.02
CA SER A 15 0.59 -9.26 5.28
C SER A 15 1.10 -8.38 6.42
N HIS A 16 1.87 -7.34 6.06
CA HIS A 16 2.43 -6.41 7.02
C HIS A 16 2.70 -5.04 6.38
N VAL A 17 2.57 -3.99 7.19
CA VAL A 17 2.99 -2.63 6.84
C VAL A 17 3.80 -2.06 8.00
N SER A 18 5.00 -1.55 7.70
CA SER A 18 5.86 -0.87 8.66
C SER A 18 6.09 0.57 8.24
N ILE A 19 6.28 1.46 9.21
CA ILE A 19 6.52 2.88 8.99
C ILE A 19 7.76 3.32 9.77
N LEU A 20 8.63 4.08 9.13
CA LEU A 20 9.79 4.73 9.76
C LEU A 20 9.63 6.25 9.65
N VAL A 21 9.90 6.96 10.74
CA VAL A 21 10.00 8.42 10.72
C VAL A 21 11.36 8.79 10.12
N THR A 22 11.35 9.52 9.00
CA THR A 22 12.57 9.91 8.29
C THR A 22 12.88 11.40 8.42
N SER A 23 11.90 12.24 8.78
CA SER A 23 12.11 13.63 9.17
C SER A 23 10.90 14.17 9.94
N ALA A 24 10.94 15.45 10.34
CA ALA A 24 9.80 16.16 10.93
C ALA A 24 8.57 16.24 10.00
N SER A 25 8.74 16.02 8.69
CA SER A 25 7.66 16.10 7.69
C SER A 25 7.66 14.91 6.71
N SER A 26 8.30 13.79 7.07
CA SER A 26 8.43 12.63 6.18
C SER A 26 8.35 11.30 6.90
N LEU A 27 7.66 10.35 6.26
CA LEU A 27 7.54 8.95 6.68
C LEU A 27 7.99 8.05 5.54
N TYR A 28 8.58 6.91 5.87
CA TYR A 28 8.91 5.85 4.92
C TYR A 28 8.07 4.62 5.22
N VAL A 29 7.29 4.19 4.23
CA VAL A 29 6.36 3.06 4.32
C VAL A 29 7.00 1.85 3.63
N VAL A 30 7.01 0.72 4.31
CA VAL A 30 7.45 -0.58 3.78
C VAL A 30 6.28 -1.54 3.86
N ILE A 31 6.02 -2.26 2.77
CA ILE A 31 4.89 -3.17 2.62
C ILE A 31 5.45 -4.58 2.39
N LYS A 32 4.84 -5.59 3.03
CA LYS A 32 5.08 -7.00 2.71
C LYS A 32 3.95 -7.54 1.85
N GLU A 33 4.29 -8.40 0.89
CA GLU A 33 3.31 -9.08 0.04
C GLU A 33 2.30 -9.89 0.90
N PRO A 34 1.08 -10.14 0.41
CA PRO A 34 0.12 -11.03 1.06
C PRO A 34 0.71 -12.41 1.34
N GLU A 35 0.32 -13.02 2.46
CA GLU A 35 0.67 -14.40 2.81
C GLU A 35 -0.52 -15.33 2.52
N GLY A 36 -0.25 -16.58 2.11
CA GLY A 36 -1.27 -17.62 1.87
C GLY A 36 -1.37 -18.06 0.41
N ASP A 37 -2.32 -18.96 0.14
CA ASP A 37 -2.46 -19.64 -1.17
C ASP A 37 -3.14 -18.77 -2.24
N ALA A 38 -3.91 -17.76 -1.83
CA ALA A 38 -4.62 -16.83 -2.69
C ALA A 38 -3.77 -15.60 -3.07
N ILE A 39 -2.61 -15.83 -3.67
CA ILE A 39 -1.75 -14.77 -4.22
C ILE A 39 -2.16 -14.46 -5.66
N GLY A 40 -3.32 -13.81 -5.80
CA GLY A 40 -3.67 -13.16 -7.06
C GLY A 40 -2.53 -12.28 -7.57
N LEU A 41 -2.43 -12.08 -8.89
CA LEU A 41 -1.34 -11.30 -9.48
C LEU A 41 -1.34 -9.87 -8.90
N ILE A 42 -0.29 -9.54 -8.16
CA ILE A 42 -0.07 -8.20 -7.62
C ILE A 42 0.54 -7.35 -8.73
N THR A 43 -0.15 -6.27 -9.11
CA THR A 43 0.29 -5.37 -10.18
C THR A 43 0.71 -4.00 -9.67
N ARG A 44 0.23 -3.61 -8.48
CA ARG A 44 0.57 -2.36 -7.80
C ARG A 44 0.05 -2.38 -6.37
N TYR A 45 0.61 -1.52 -5.54
CA TYR A 45 0.06 -1.15 -4.23
C TYR A 45 -0.46 0.28 -4.26
N ARG A 46 -1.37 0.60 -3.35
CA ARG A 46 -1.81 1.98 -3.08
C ARG A 46 -1.46 2.32 -1.64
N VAL A 47 -0.71 3.40 -1.46
CA VAL A 47 -0.39 3.93 -0.12
C VAL A 47 -1.32 5.10 0.13
N GLU A 48 -2.12 5.05 1.19
CA GLU A 48 -3.03 6.13 1.57
C GLU A 48 -2.73 6.58 3.00
N TRP A 49 -2.78 7.90 3.23
CA TRP A 49 -2.63 8.46 4.56
C TRP A 49 -3.69 9.53 4.86
N SER A 50 -3.99 9.66 6.15
CA SER A 50 -4.98 10.59 6.67
C SER A 50 -4.55 11.05 8.06
N THR A 51 -4.94 12.28 8.43
CA THR A 51 -4.90 12.76 9.82
C THR A 51 -6.19 12.43 10.58
N SER A 52 -7.20 11.91 9.89
CA SER A 52 -8.44 11.42 10.48
C SER A 52 -8.33 9.92 10.74
N ALA A 53 -8.54 9.49 11.99
CA ALA A 53 -8.53 8.07 12.37
C ALA A 53 -9.52 7.21 11.56
N SER A 54 -10.64 7.79 11.10
CA SER A 54 -11.61 7.10 10.25
C SER A 54 -11.30 7.16 8.76
N PHE A 55 -10.14 7.70 8.35
CA PHE A 55 -9.71 7.87 6.95
C PHE A 55 -10.74 8.60 6.06
N LYS A 56 -11.63 9.41 6.64
CA LYS A 56 -12.65 10.16 5.88
C LYS A 56 -12.04 11.20 4.92
N ARG A 57 -10.82 11.64 5.20
CA ARG A 57 -10.07 12.61 4.39
C ARG A 57 -8.71 12.03 4.02
N ILE A 58 -8.56 11.57 2.79
CA ILE A 58 -7.26 11.10 2.29
C ILE A 58 -6.43 12.31 1.86
N LEU A 59 -5.20 12.40 2.39
CA LEU A 59 -4.27 13.50 2.09
C LEU A 59 -3.29 13.14 0.96
N GLY A 60 -3.14 11.86 0.65
CA GLY A 60 -2.48 11.38 -0.55
C GLY A 60 -2.74 9.89 -0.79
N SER A 61 -2.68 9.50 -2.06
CA SER A 61 -3.04 8.15 -2.53
C SER A 61 -2.17 7.64 -3.71
N PRO A 62 -0.84 7.74 -3.66
CA PRO A 62 0.06 7.29 -4.72
C PRO A 62 -0.01 5.79 -4.97
N GLN A 63 0.27 5.41 -6.21
CA GLN A 63 0.46 4.03 -6.62
C GLN A 63 1.95 3.66 -6.58
N VAL A 64 2.25 2.47 -6.05
CA VAL A 64 3.59 1.88 -6.02
C VAL A 64 3.58 0.72 -7.01
N LEU A 65 4.37 0.85 -8.08
CA LEU A 65 4.44 -0.15 -9.16
C LEU A 65 5.46 -1.26 -8.89
N GLU A 66 6.44 -1.00 -8.02
CA GLU A 66 7.38 -2.03 -7.54
C GLU A 66 6.62 -2.98 -6.61
N THR A 67 6.53 -4.27 -6.97
CA THR A 67 5.73 -5.24 -6.22
C THR A 67 6.54 -6.16 -5.33
N LYS A 68 7.82 -6.39 -5.65
CA LYS A 68 8.68 -7.35 -4.92
C LYS A 68 9.16 -6.81 -3.58
N ASN A 69 9.48 -5.52 -3.53
CA ASN A 69 9.87 -4.82 -2.30
C ASN A 69 9.14 -3.47 -2.22
N PRO A 70 7.81 -3.48 -2.07
CA PRO A 70 6.99 -2.29 -2.19
C PRO A 70 7.28 -1.33 -1.03
N SER A 71 7.67 -0.10 -1.38
CA SER A 71 7.93 0.97 -0.43
C SER A 71 7.57 2.34 -0.99
N TYR A 72 7.32 3.29 -0.10
CA TYR A 72 6.97 4.66 -0.48
C TYR A 72 7.43 5.69 0.54
N SER A 73 7.99 6.81 0.08
CA SER A 73 8.35 7.94 0.94
C SER A 73 7.25 9.00 0.87
N ILE A 74 6.52 9.15 1.97
CA ILE A 74 5.59 10.25 2.17
C ILE A 74 6.42 11.47 2.59
N LYS A 75 6.25 12.59 1.89
CA LYS A 75 7.01 13.83 2.12
C LYS A 75 6.06 15.01 2.26
N GLY A 76 6.55 16.09 2.87
CA GLY A 76 5.78 17.33 3.01
C GLY A 76 4.55 17.19 3.91
N LEU A 77 4.61 16.29 4.89
CA LEU A 77 3.54 16.16 5.88
C LEU A 77 3.44 17.43 6.72
N THR A 78 2.21 17.93 6.85
CA THR A 78 1.88 19.06 7.70
C THR A 78 0.92 18.62 8.79
N THR A 79 1.08 19.17 9.98
CA THR A 79 0.05 19.11 11.02
C THR A 79 -1.12 19.98 10.57
N VAL A 80 -2.33 19.40 10.55
CA VAL A 80 -3.56 20.19 10.43
C VAL A 80 -3.96 20.58 11.84
N SER A 81 -3.94 21.89 12.12
CA SER A 81 -4.45 22.50 13.36
C SER A 81 -5.96 22.37 13.46
#